data_AF-A0A1Y4L8D5-F1
#
_entry.id   AF-A0A1Y4L8D5-F1
#
_cell.length_a   1.000
_cell.length_b   1.000
_cell.length_c   1.000
_cell.angle_alpha   90.00
_cell.angle_beta   90.00
_cell.angle_gamma   90.00
#
_symmetry.space_group_name_H-M   'P 1'
#
loop_
_entity.id
_entity.type
_entity.pdbx_description
1 polymer ?
#
loop_
_entity_poly.entity_id
_entity_poly.type
_entity_poly.pdbx_seq_one_letter_code
_entity_poly.pdbx_strand_id
1 'polypeptide(L)'
;MNVGFWLCGVLVIPFAITEVLFAIYKGKAAKFVSGFNSLSKEEQELYDKAYISRDVRNQCFTWAAIMLIGAVSSYFLTSYRK
;
A
#
# COMPACT_ATOMS: atom_id res chain seq x y z
N MET A 1 7.32 22.60 12.82
CA MET A 1 6.92 21.19 12.60
C MET A 1 6.90 20.95 11.09
N ASN A 2 7.64 19.97 10.55
CA ASN A 2 7.61 19.68 9.11
C ASN A 2 6.32 18.91 8.78
N VAL A 3 5.20 19.62 8.66
CA VAL A 3 3.87 19.02 8.48
C VAL A 3 3.84 18.07 7.27
N GLY A 4 4.47 18.44 6.15
CA GLY A 4 4.58 17.58 4.97
C GLY A 4 5.35 16.29 5.23
N PHE A 5 6.46 16.36 5.98
CA PHE A 5 7.21 15.16 6.39
C PHE A 5 6.37 14.22 7.25
N TRP A 6 5.64 14.77 8.22
CA TRP A 6 4.80 13.97 9.11
C TRP A 6 3.60 13.36 8.41
N LEU A 7 2.91 14.11 7.54
CA LEU A 7 1.78 13.61 6.76
C LEU A 7 2.22 12.45 5.85
N CYS A 8 3.27 12.65 5.06
CA CYS A 8 3.77 11.60 4.17
C CYS A 8 4.36 10.42 4.95
N GLY A 9 5.11 10.68 6.03
CA GLY A 9 5.76 9.65 6.84
C GLY A 9 4.77 8.71 7.54
N VAL A 10 3.70 9.25 8.13
CA VAL A 10 2.65 8.43 8.78
C VAL A 10 1.95 7.53 7.76
N LEU A 11 1.74 8.00 6.54
CA LEU A 11 1.09 7.22 5.48
C LEU A 11 1.95 6.07 4.94
N VAL A 12 3.28 6.13 5.03
CA VAL A 12 4.14 5.00 4.63
C VAL A 12 3.85 3.75 5.46
N ILE A 13 3.54 3.92 6.75
CA ILE A 13 3.33 2.82 7.71
C ILE A 13 2.19 1.87 7.27
N PRO A 14 0.94 2.33 7.03
CA PRO A 14 -0.13 1.44 6.62
C PRO A 14 0.14 0.78 5.27
N PHE A 15 0.74 1.47 4.29
CA PHE A 15 1.07 0.87 2.99
C PHE A 15 2.17 -0.21 3.10
N ALA A 16 3.15 -0.02 3.99
CA ALA A 16 4.16 -1.04 4.27
C ALA A 16 3.55 -2.26 4.98
N ILE A 17 2.65 -2.05 5.94
CA ILE A 17 1.95 -3.15 6.63
C ILE A 17 1.11 -3.95 5.63
N THR A 18 0.36 -3.30 4.76
CA THR A 18 -0.45 -4.01 3.74
C THR A 18 0.43 -4.77 2.76
N GLU A 19 1.57 -4.21 2.34
CA GLU A 19 2.55 -4.88 1.48
C GLU A 19 3.06 -6.18 2.13
N VAL A 20 3.51 -6.12 3.39
CA VAL A 20 3.98 -7.27 4.15
C VAL A 20 2.88 -8.34 4.31
N LEU A 21 1.66 -7.92 4.67
CA LEU A 21 0.53 -8.83 4.79
C LEU A 21 0.27 -9.57 3.46
N PHE A 22 0.21 -8.86 2.34
CA PHE A 22 -0.03 -9.48 1.04
C PHE A 22 1.15 -10.33 0.57
N ALA A 23 2.39 -9.99 0.95
CA ALA A 23 3.58 -10.80 0.67
C ALA A 23 3.57 -12.15 1.42
N ILE A 24 3.15 -12.16 2.68
CA ILE A 24 3.07 -13.38 3.51
C ILE A 24 1.91 -14.27 3.06
N TYR A 25 0.71 -13.70 2.93
CA TYR A 25 -0.52 -14.48 2.69
C TYR A 25 -0.78 -14.80 1.20
N LYS A 26 -0.10 -14.12 0.27
CA LYS A 26 -0.18 -14.37 -1.19
C LYS A 26 -1.65 -14.49 -1.65
N GLY A 27 -2.00 -15.52 -2.42
CA GLY A 27 -3.37 -15.72 -2.92
C GLY A 27 -4.47 -15.79 -1.84
N LYS A 28 -4.15 -16.10 -0.57
CA LYS A 28 -5.15 -16.03 0.51
C LYS A 28 -5.49 -14.58 0.89
N ALA A 29 -4.58 -13.64 0.63
CA ALA A 29 -4.75 -12.23 0.93
C ALA A 29 -5.82 -11.55 0.05
N ALA A 30 -6.14 -12.12 -1.11
CA ALA A 30 -7.17 -11.58 -2.00
C ALA A 30 -8.52 -11.38 -1.29
N LYS A 31 -8.83 -12.20 -0.27
CA LYS A 31 -10.04 -12.05 0.56
C LYS A 31 -10.08 -10.76 1.39
N PHE A 32 -8.94 -10.12 1.66
CA PHE A 32 -8.90 -8.83 2.34
C PHE A 32 -9.20 -7.65 1.40
N VAL A 33 -9.22 -7.88 0.09
CA VAL A 33 -9.62 -6.87 -0.89
C VAL A 33 -11.14 -6.76 -0.83
N SER A 34 -11.65 -5.63 -0.39
CA SER A 34 -13.09 -5.40 -0.20
C SER A 34 -13.91 -5.75 -1.45
N GLY A 35 -13.46 -5.30 -2.63
CA GLY A 35 -14.11 -5.59 -3.90
C GLY A 35 -14.15 -7.09 -4.25
N PHE A 36 -13.12 -7.84 -3.87
CA PHE A 36 -13.09 -9.30 -4.06
C PHE A 36 -13.97 -10.03 -3.04
N ASN A 37 -13.97 -9.55 -1.79
CA ASN A 37 -14.76 -10.13 -0.71
C ASN A 37 -16.28 -9.96 -0.89
N SER A 38 -16.71 -8.95 -1.65
CA SER A 38 -18.11 -8.72 -2.00
C SER A 38 -18.64 -9.68 -3.08
N LEU A 39 -17.79 -10.40 -3.79
CA LEU A 39 -18.20 -11.39 -4.80
C LEU A 39 -18.70 -12.69 -4.15
N SER A 40 -19.62 -13.39 -4.81
CA SER A 40 -20.05 -14.73 -4.36
C SER A 40 -18.88 -15.73 -4.44
N LYS A 41 -18.96 -16.83 -3.68
CA LYS A 41 -17.87 -17.83 -3.66
C LYS A 41 -17.63 -18.48 -5.02
N GLU A 42 -18.69 -18.70 -5.80
CA GLU A 42 -18.64 -19.25 -7.16
C GLU A 42 -17.90 -18.29 -8.10
N GLU A 43 -18.20 -16.99 -8.04
CA GLU A 43 -17.49 -15.98 -8.81
C GLU A 43 -16.03 -15.87 -8.37
N GLN A 44 -15.74 -15.92 -7.07
CA GLN A 44 -14.37 -15.86 -6.54
C GLN A 44 -13.48 -17.01 -7.03
N GLU A 45 -14.04 -18.17 -7.38
CA GLU A 45 -13.27 -19.31 -7.91
C GLU A 45 -12.81 -19.10 -9.36
N LEU A 46 -13.49 -18.23 -10.12
CA LEU A 46 -13.12 -17.90 -11.50
C LEU A 46 -11.91 -16.95 -11.60
N TYR A 47 -11.56 -16.27 -10.51
CA TYR A 47 -10.47 -15.29 -10.49
C TYR A 47 -9.13 -15.86 -10.03
N ASP A 48 -8.05 -15.35 -10.62
CA ASP A 48 -6.69 -15.60 -10.14
C ASP A 48 -6.40 -14.77 -8.88
N LYS A 49 -6.65 -15.39 -7.73
CA LYS A 49 -6.37 -14.83 -6.40
C LYS A 49 -4.88 -14.48 -6.21
N ALA A 50 -3.97 -15.23 -6.83
CA ALA A 50 -2.53 -14.95 -6.72
C ALA A 50 -2.15 -13.70 -7.51
N TYR A 51 -2.74 -13.50 -8.68
CA TYR A 51 -2.57 -12.26 -9.44
C TYR A 51 -3.12 -11.06 -8.67
N ILE A 52 -4.36 -11.11 -8.18
CA ILE A 52 -4.99 -10.02 -7.41
C ILE A 52 -4.14 -9.65 -6.19
N SER A 53 -3.64 -10.64 -5.45
CA SER A 53 -2.78 -10.38 -4.30
C SER A 53 -1.47 -9.68 -4.69
N ARG A 54 -0.82 -10.12 -5.78
CA ARG A 54 0.43 -9.50 -6.26
C ARG A 54 0.19 -8.07 -6.75
N ASP A 55 -0.92 -7.84 -7.43
CA ASP A 55 -1.31 -6.53 -7.95
C ASP A 55 -1.50 -5.53 -6.80
N VAL A 56 -2.33 -5.88 -5.80
CA VAL A 56 -2.55 -5.02 -4.62
C VAL A 56 -1.26 -4.76 -3.84
N ARG A 57 -0.41 -5.78 -3.68
CA ARG A 57 0.90 -5.62 -3.05
C ARG A 57 1.78 -4.62 -3.82
N ASN A 58 1.86 -4.77 -5.14
CA ASN A 58 2.67 -3.89 -5.98
C ASN A 58 2.13 -2.45 -5.95
N GLN A 59 0.81 -2.27 -5.99
CA GLN A 59 0.21 -0.94 -5.82
C GLN A 59 0.53 -0.32 -4.46
N CYS A 60 0.41 -1.08 -3.36
CA CYS A 60 0.77 -0.61 -2.02
C CYS A 60 2.25 -0.22 -1.93
N PHE A 61 3.14 -1.01 -2.55
CA PHE A 61 4.56 -0.71 -2.64
C PHE A 61 4.82 0.60 -3.40
N THR A 62 4.17 0.80 -4.56
CA THR A 62 4.28 2.05 -5.33
C THR A 62 3.81 3.25 -4.50
N TRP A 63 2.68 3.15 -3.81
CA TRP A 63 2.17 4.21 -2.95
C TRP A 63 3.11 4.49 -1.76
N ALA A 64 3.65 3.46 -1.11
CA ALA A 64 4.64 3.60 -0.06
C ALA A 64 5.90 4.33 -0.56
N ALA A 65 6.40 3.98 -1.75
CA ALA A 65 7.54 4.62 -2.36
C ALA A 65 7.28 6.10 -2.68
N ILE A 66 6.12 6.44 -3.25
CA ILE A 66 5.72 7.82 -3.53
C ILE A 66 5.65 8.63 -2.23
N MET A 67 5.02 8.08 -1.18
CA MET A 67 4.93 8.75 0.12
C MET A 67 6.30 8.93 0.77
N LEU A 68 7.20 7.95 0.66
CA LEU A 68 8.56 8.06 1.18
C LEU A 68 9.34 9.16 0.45
N ILE A 69 9.27 9.21 -0.88
CA ILE A 69 9.89 10.27 -1.68
C ILE A 69 9.32 11.64 -1.30
N GLY A 70 7.99 11.74 -1.10
CA GLY A 70 7.33 12.95 -0.64
C GLY A 70 7.79 13.42 0.75
N ALA A 71 7.96 12.49 1.69
CA ALA A 71 8.48 12.77 3.03
C ALA A 71 9.92 13.29 2.96
N VAL A 72 10.80 12.58 2.26
CA VAL A 72 12.21 12.94 2.07
C VAL A 72 12.32 14.32 1.39
N SER A 73 11.57 14.55 0.32
CA SER A 73 11.54 15.84 -0.38
C SER A 73 11.06 16.98 0.52
N SER A 74 10.00 16.74 1.31
CA SER A 74 9.49 17.72 2.28
C SER A 74 10.52 18.07 3.36
N TYR A 75 11.31 17.09 3.80
CA TYR A 75 12.38 17.31 4.77
C TYR A 75 13.50 18.20 4.21
N PHE A 76 13.93 17.93 2.97
CA PHE A 76 14.94 18.74 2.29
C PHE A 76 14.43 20.16 2.01
N LEU A 77 13.25 20.31 1.40
CA LEU A 77 12.68 21.63 1.07
C LEU A 77 12.41 22.48 2.31
N THR A 78 12.01 21.88 3.43
CA THR A 78 11.81 22.66 4.66
C THR A 78 13.14 23.11 5.28
N SER A 79 14.22 22.35 5.06
CA SER A 79 15.56 22.74 5.51
C SER A 79 16.13 23.91 4.70
N TYR A 80 15.82 24.03 3.41
CA TYR A 80 16.20 25.19 2.58
C TYR A 80 15.42 26.47 2.92
N ARG A 81 14.25 26.35 3.56
CA ARG A 81 13.38 27.48 3.91
C ARG A 81 13.60 27.99 5.34
N LYS A 82 14.56 27.43 6.06
CA LYS A 82 15.07 27.92 7.35
C LYS A 82 16.41 28.59 7.12
#